data_AF-A0A968D4T1-F1
#
_entry.id   AF-A0A968D4T1-F1
#
_cell.length_a   1.000
_cell.length_b   1.000
_cell.length_c   1.000
_cell.angle_alpha   90.00
_cell.angle_beta   90.00
_cell.angle_gamma   90.00
#
_symmetry.space_group_name_H-M   'P 1'
#
loop_
_entity.id
_entity.type
_entity.pdbx_description
1 polymer ?
#
loop_
_entity_poly.entity_id
_entity_poly.type
_entity_poly.pdbx_seq_one_letter_code
_entity_poly.pdbx_strand_id
1 'polypeptide(L)'
;MFDKLNKKRMLTLDRILVAVAGVLFFGTTAAIYFNEASPEWIFYQEKFKEIVAEKFGEDVAATVPEGVQQIWVKEIDVTDRCVTCHQGVSWKNMHNVEHPYKSHPQEILKTHPVSEFGCTTCHGGQGYATSKLAAHGFVQHWEEPLLGRA
;
A
#
# COMPACT_ATOMS: atom_id res chain seq x y z
N MET A 1 26.79 26.42 49.60
CA MET A 1 25.63 27.04 48.90
C MET A 1 25.66 26.82 47.39
N PHE A 2 26.82 26.99 46.73
CA PHE A 2 27.01 26.75 45.28
C PHE A 2 26.64 25.33 44.80
N ASP A 3 26.95 24.31 45.58
CA ASP A 3 26.72 22.90 45.22
C ASP A 3 25.22 22.53 45.17
N LYS A 4 24.40 23.09 46.08
CA LYS A 4 22.93 22.92 46.08
C LYS A 4 22.25 23.62 44.91
N LEU A 5 22.77 24.80 44.51
CA LEU A 5 22.24 25.56 43.36
C LEU A 5 22.54 24.84 42.04
N ASN A 6 23.75 24.32 41.86
CA ASN A 6 24.11 23.53 40.68
C ASN A 6 23.32 22.22 40.60
N LYS A 7 23.16 21.50 41.71
CA LYS A 7 22.36 20.27 41.75
C LYS A 7 20.89 20.54 41.43
N LYS A 8 20.29 21.62 41.94
CA LYS A 8 18.91 22.02 41.61
C LYS A 8 18.75 22.41 40.14
N ARG A 9 19.71 23.16 39.59
CA ARG A 9 19.75 23.56 38.16
C ARG A 9 19.90 22.34 37.25
N MET A 10 20.78 21.39 37.60
CA MET A 10 20.91 20.12 36.88
C MET A 10 19.59 19.34 36.92
N LEU A 11 18.98 19.16 38.09
CA LEU A 11 17.67 18.49 38.18
C LEU A 11 16.55 19.17 37.38
N THR A 12 16.54 20.50 37.30
CA THR A 12 15.54 21.23 36.49
C THR A 12 15.83 21.09 34.99
N LEU A 13 17.09 21.17 34.57
CA LEU A 13 17.51 20.94 33.19
C LEU A 13 17.21 19.49 32.76
N ASP A 14 17.54 18.51 33.60
CA ASP A 14 17.27 17.09 33.33
C ASP A 14 15.77 16.84 33.15
N ARG A 15 14.91 17.46 33.98
CA ARG A 15 13.44 17.38 33.83
C ARG A 15 12.95 18.01 32.53
N ILE A 16 13.50 19.16 32.13
CA ILE A 16 13.14 19.82 30.87
C ILE A 16 13.59 18.95 29.69
N LEU A 17 14.81 18.41 29.73
CA LEU A 17 15.35 17.54 28.68
C LEU A 17 14.52 16.26 28.54
N VAL A 18 14.16 15.62 29.65
CA VAL A 18 13.28 14.44 29.63
C VAL A 18 11.90 14.78 29.08
N ALA A 19 11.32 15.92 29.45
CA ALA A 19 10.04 16.35 28.91
C ALA A 19 10.10 16.61 27.40
N VAL A 20 11.13 17.30 26.92
CA VAL A 20 11.35 17.55 25.49
C VAL A 20 11.54 16.24 24.73
N ALA A 21 12.37 15.33 25.23
CA ALA A 21 12.59 14.03 24.63
C ALA A 21 11.28 13.21 24.56
N GLY A 22 10.46 13.26 25.62
CA GLY A 22 9.14 12.65 25.65
C GLY A 22 8.20 13.23 24.59
N VAL A 23 8.12 14.55 24.47
CA VAL A 23 7.30 15.22 23.44
C VAL A 23 7.77 14.85 22.03
N LEU A 24 9.08 14.82 21.77
CA LEU A 24 9.62 14.41 20.48
C LEU A 24 9.31 12.94 20.18
N PHE A 25 9.42 12.05 21.15
CA PHE A 25 9.08 10.63 21.00
C PHE A 25 7.60 10.44 20.66
N PHE A 26 6.69 11.07 21.40
CA PHE A 26 5.26 10.97 21.12
C PHE A 26 4.89 11.65 19.79
N GLY A 27 5.50 12.80 19.47
CA GLY A 27 5.28 13.51 18.22
C GLY A 27 5.72 12.70 17.00
N THR A 28 6.91 12.10 17.04
CA THR A 28 7.41 11.24 15.96
C THR A 28 6.61 9.95 15.82
N THR A 29 6.24 9.30 16.93
CA THR A 29 5.37 8.11 16.92
C THR A 29 4.01 8.43 16.33
N ALA A 30 3.41 9.56 16.71
CA ALA A 30 2.13 10.00 16.13
C ALA A 30 2.27 10.24 14.62
N ALA A 31 3.34 10.90 14.17
CA ALA A 31 3.60 11.12 12.75
C ALA A 31 3.72 9.80 11.97
N ILE A 32 4.46 8.82 12.50
CA ILE A 32 4.58 7.48 11.90
C ILE A 32 3.22 6.79 11.87
N TYR A 33 2.48 6.81 12.99
CA TYR A 33 1.16 6.20 13.07
C TYR A 33 0.20 6.77 12.01
N PHE A 34 0.13 8.09 11.88
CA PHE A 34 -0.75 8.72 10.89
C PHE A 34 -0.33 8.39 9.45
N ASN A 35 0.97 8.31 9.18
CA ASN A 35 1.48 7.90 7.87
C ASN A 35 1.07 6.45 7.53
N GLU A 36 1.16 5.53 8.49
CA GLU A 36 0.78 4.13 8.31
C GLU A 36 -0.74 3.91 8.30
N ALA A 37 -1.51 4.80 8.94
CA ALA A 37 -2.97 4.71 9.02
C ALA A 37 -3.69 5.19 7.74
N SER A 38 -2.97 5.86 6.82
CA SER A 38 -3.51 6.35 5.54
C SER A 38 -2.72 5.83 4.34
N PRO A 39 -2.59 4.51 4.14
CA PRO A 39 -1.83 3.97 3.04
C PRO A 39 -2.50 4.27 1.69
N GLU A 40 -1.68 4.48 0.66
CA GLU A 40 -2.11 4.91 -0.69
C GLU A 40 -3.19 4.01 -1.29
N TRP A 41 -3.17 2.71 -1.00
CA TRP A 41 -4.11 1.74 -1.56
C TRP A 41 -5.57 1.97 -1.14
N ILE A 42 -5.83 2.61 0.01
CA ILE A 42 -7.20 2.92 0.46
C ILE A 42 -7.89 3.83 -0.55
N PHE A 43 -7.18 4.86 -1.02
CA PHE A 43 -7.71 5.78 -2.03
C PHE A 43 -8.11 5.06 -3.32
N TYR A 44 -7.29 4.10 -3.76
CA TYR A 44 -7.58 3.32 -4.97
C TYR A 44 -8.79 2.40 -4.77
N GLN A 45 -8.95 1.76 -3.61
CA GLN A 45 -10.10 0.90 -3.34
C GLN A 45 -11.41 1.69 -3.21
N GLU A 46 -11.39 2.83 -2.53
CA GLU A 46 -12.56 3.70 -2.42
C GLU A 46 -13.02 4.20 -3.80
N LYS A 47 -12.09 4.69 -4.62
CA LYS A 47 -12.41 5.09 -5.99
C LYS A 47 -12.87 3.93 -6.87
N PHE A 48 -12.34 2.72 -6.66
CA PHE A 48 -12.82 1.54 -7.39
C PHE A 48 -14.26 1.19 -6.99
N LYS A 49 -14.61 1.24 -5.71
CA LYS A 49 -15.99 1.05 -5.24
C LYS A 49 -16.94 2.08 -5.84
N GLU A 50 -16.55 3.36 -5.89
CA GLU A 50 -17.34 4.42 -6.55
C GLU A 50 -17.63 4.07 -8.03
N ILE A 51 -16.61 3.64 -8.77
CA ILE A 51 -16.75 3.23 -10.17
C ILE A 51 -17.67 2.00 -10.31
N VAL A 52 -17.55 1.03 -9.39
CA VAL A 52 -18.41 -0.15 -9.39
C VAL A 52 -19.85 0.23 -9.04
N ALA A 53 -20.07 1.11 -8.06
CA ALA A 53 -21.39 1.60 -7.68
C ALA A 53 -22.08 2.29 -8.86
N GLU A 54 -21.36 3.16 -9.57
CA GLU A 54 -21.87 3.87 -10.75
C GLU A 54 -22.25 2.91 -11.89
N LYS A 55 -21.43 1.88 -12.15
CA LYS A 55 -21.61 0.99 -13.31
C LYS A 55 -22.52 -0.20 -13.06
N PHE A 56 -22.50 -0.75 -11.84
CA PHE A 56 -23.09 -2.04 -11.50
C PHE A 56 -24.06 -1.98 -10.32
N GLY A 57 -24.11 -0.88 -9.58
CA GLY A 57 -24.99 -0.70 -8.42
C GLY A 57 -24.27 -0.81 -7.08
N GLU A 58 -24.87 -0.20 -6.06
CA GLU A 58 -24.36 -0.15 -4.67
C GLU A 58 -24.23 -1.53 -4.03
N ASP A 59 -25.14 -2.46 -4.37
CA ASP A 59 -25.11 -3.84 -3.90
C ASP A 59 -23.88 -4.58 -4.39
N VAL A 60 -23.48 -4.36 -5.65
CA VAL A 60 -22.25 -4.93 -6.22
C VAL A 60 -21.02 -4.24 -5.62
N ALA A 61 -21.05 -2.91 -5.44
CA ALA A 61 -19.95 -2.16 -4.85
C ALA A 61 -19.63 -2.64 -3.41
N ALA A 62 -20.65 -2.98 -2.63
CA ALA A 62 -20.48 -3.54 -1.28
C ALA A 62 -19.77 -4.90 -1.25
N THR A 63 -19.68 -5.61 -2.38
CA THR A 63 -18.96 -6.89 -2.49
C THR A 63 -17.48 -6.73 -2.87
N VAL A 64 -17.05 -5.53 -3.23
CA VAL A 64 -15.65 -5.25 -3.58
C VAL A 64 -14.76 -5.52 -2.34
N PRO A 65 -13.72 -6.36 -2.46
CA PRO A 65 -12.84 -6.64 -1.34
C PRO A 65 -12.16 -5.38 -0.77
N GLU A 66 -12.00 -5.34 0.55
CA GLU A 66 -11.28 -4.27 1.24
C GLU A 66 -9.96 -4.78 1.84
N GLY A 67 -9.00 -3.87 2.00
CA GLY A 67 -7.71 -4.18 2.61
C GLY A 67 -6.70 -4.75 1.62
N VAL A 68 -5.53 -5.14 2.13
CA VAL A 68 -4.47 -5.74 1.32
C VAL A 68 -4.92 -7.08 0.75
N GLN A 69 -4.91 -7.19 -0.57
CA GLN A 69 -5.22 -8.40 -1.29
C GLN A 69 -3.90 -9.08 -1.66
N GLN A 70 -3.75 -10.36 -1.32
CA GLN A 70 -2.50 -11.10 -1.54
C GLN A 70 -2.76 -12.40 -2.31
N ILE A 71 -1.99 -12.59 -3.37
CA ILE A 71 -1.85 -13.83 -4.11
C ILE A 71 -0.50 -14.43 -3.71
N TRP A 72 -0.48 -15.71 -3.37
CA TRP A 72 0.75 -16.46 -3.13
C TRP A 72 0.82 -17.61 -4.12
N VAL A 73 1.80 -17.55 -5.02
CA VAL A 73 2.10 -18.60 -6.00
C VAL A 73 3.18 -19.48 -5.42
N LYS A 74 2.77 -20.60 -4.82
CA LYS A 74 3.63 -21.47 -4.02
C LYS A 74 4.73 -22.11 -4.86
N GLU A 75 4.44 -22.45 -6.11
CA GLU A 75 5.30 -23.22 -7.01
C GLU A 75 6.58 -22.47 -7.38
N ILE A 76 6.53 -21.13 -7.37
CA ILE A 76 7.66 -20.25 -7.69
C ILE A 76 7.99 -19.29 -6.53
N ASP A 77 7.39 -19.51 -5.37
CA ASP A 77 7.54 -18.70 -4.15
C ASP A 77 7.35 -17.18 -4.37
N VAL A 78 6.34 -16.82 -5.16
CA VAL A 78 6.02 -15.41 -5.45
C VAL A 78 4.85 -14.96 -4.60
N THR A 79 5.02 -13.81 -3.93
CA THR A 79 3.93 -13.08 -3.27
C THR A 79 3.62 -11.82 -4.06
N ASP A 80 2.34 -11.63 -4.39
CA ASP A 80 1.86 -10.53 -5.21
C ASP A 80 0.68 -9.82 -4.55
N ARG A 81 0.75 -8.50 -4.44
CA ARG A 81 -0.29 -7.63 -3.87
C ARG A 81 -0.80 -6.58 -4.85
N CYS A 82 -0.50 -6.71 -6.14
CA CYS A 82 -0.85 -5.73 -7.17
C CYS A 82 -2.38 -5.53 -7.25
N VAL A 83 -3.15 -6.60 -7.05
CA VAL A 83 -4.63 -6.56 -7.03
C VAL A 83 -5.22 -5.81 -5.83
N THR A 84 -4.38 -5.33 -4.89
CA THR A 84 -4.82 -4.41 -3.84
C THR A 84 -5.29 -3.07 -4.42
N CYS A 85 -4.57 -2.53 -5.42
CA CYS A 85 -4.95 -1.30 -6.13
C CYS A 85 -5.61 -1.61 -7.49
N HIS A 86 -5.17 -2.67 -8.16
CA HIS A 86 -5.65 -3.08 -9.49
C HIS A 86 -6.86 -4.01 -9.43
N GLN A 87 -7.87 -3.69 -8.61
CA GLN A 87 -9.00 -4.59 -8.35
C GLN A 87 -9.86 -4.89 -9.58
N GLY A 88 -9.82 -4.02 -10.59
CA GLY A 88 -10.58 -4.20 -11.83
C GLY A 88 -10.05 -5.27 -12.78
N VAL A 89 -8.84 -5.82 -12.56
CA VAL A 89 -8.19 -6.71 -13.54
C VAL A 89 -9.01 -7.94 -13.92
N SER A 90 -9.72 -8.54 -12.95
CA SER A 90 -10.56 -9.71 -13.15
C SER A 90 -12.02 -9.37 -13.49
N TRP A 91 -12.39 -8.08 -13.49
CA TRP A 91 -13.76 -7.65 -13.74
C TRP A 91 -14.08 -7.64 -15.23
N LYS A 92 -15.33 -8.00 -15.57
CA LYS A 92 -15.85 -7.84 -16.93
C LYS A 92 -16.31 -6.40 -17.14
N ASN A 93 -16.29 -5.94 -18.40
CA ASN A 93 -16.79 -4.61 -18.80
C ASN A 93 -16.07 -3.39 -18.16
N MET A 94 -14.85 -3.56 -17.65
CA MET A 94 -14.00 -2.46 -17.14
C MET A 94 -12.89 -2.04 -18.13
N HIS A 95 -12.97 -2.44 -19.40
CA HIS A 95 -11.91 -2.20 -20.38
C HIS A 95 -11.78 -0.74 -20.83
N ASN A 96 -12.81 0.08 -20.62
CA ASN A 96 -12.84 1.51 -20.94
C ASN A 96 -12.53 2.41 -19.74
N VAL A 97 -12.20 1.83 -18.58
CA VAL A 97 -11.80 2.59 -17.39
C VAL A 97 -10.29 2.78 -17.40
N GLU A 98 -9.82 3.88 -16.82
CA GLU A 98 -8.39 4.16 -16.69
C GLU A 98 -7.70 3.22 -15.68
N HIS A 99 -6.38 3.09 -15.82
CA HIS A 99 -5.58 2.42 -14.79
C HIS A 99 -5.67 3.19 -13.46
N PRO A 100 -5.69 2.49 -12.31
CA PRO A 100 -5.48 1.04 -12.14
C PRO A 100 -6.73 0.17 -12.27
N TYR A 101 -7.91 0.73 -12.55
CA TYR A 101 -9.22 0.05 -12.51
C TYR A 101 -9.57 -0.72 -13.79
N LYS A 102 -8.76 -0.59 -14.83
CA LYS A 102 -8.95 -1.24 -16.11
C LYS A 102 -8.89 -2.76 -15.99
N SER A 103 -9.83 -3.45 -16.62
CA SER A 103 -9.80 -4.92 -16.73
C SER A 103 -8.69 -5.43 -17.63
N HIS A 104 -8.17 -6.61 -17.29
CA HIS A 104 -7.21 -7.32 -18.13
C HIS A 104 -7.88 -7.93 -19.37
N PRO A 105 -7.15 -8.11 -20.49
CA PRO A 105 -7.59 -8.95 -21.60
C PRO A 105 -8.04 -10.34 -21.12
N GLN A 106 -9.31 -10.67 -21.39
CA GLN A 106 -9.95 -11.88 -20.87
C GLN A 106 -9.40 -13.17 -21.49
N GLU A 107 -8.93 -13.11 -22.73
CA GLU A 107 -8.35 -14.28 -23.41
C GLU A 107 -7.09 -14.80 -22.72
N ILE A 108 -6.27 -13.90 -22.17
CA ILE A 108 -5.09 -14.28 -21.39
C ILE A 108 -5.52 -14.87 -20.05
N LEU A 109 -6.44 -14.23 -19.33
CA LEU A 109 -6.88 -14.70 -18.02
C LEU A 109 -7.54 -16.09 -18.04
N LYS A 110 -8.14 -16.50 -19.17
CA LYS A 110 -8.68 -17.86 -19.33
C LYS A 110 -7.61 -18.95 -19.22
N THR A 111 -6.38 -18.64 -19.60
CA THR A 111 -5.26 -19.60 -19.61
C THR A 111 -4.22 -19.30 -18.54
N HIS A 112 -4.17 -18.06 -18.05
CA HIS A 112 -3.24 -17.57 -17.04
C HIS A 112 -3.99 -16.74 -15.99
N PRO A 113 -4.80 -17.37 -15.14
CA PRO A 113 -5.53 -16.65 -14.10
C PRO A 113 -4.54 -16.02 -13.11
N VAL A 114 -4.74 -14.74 -12.79
CA VAL A 114 -3.85 -14.00 -11.87
C VAL A 114 -3.75 -14.67 -10.49
N SER A 115 -4.80 -15.36 -10.04
CA SER A 115 -4.81 -16.10 -8.77
C SER A 115 -3.82 -17.25 -8.72
N GLU A 116 -3.35 -17.75 -9.87
CA GLU A 116 -2.40 -18.86 -9.95
C GLU A 116 -1.01 -18.41 -10.41
N PHE A 117 -0.91 -17.30 -11.16
CA PHE A 117 0.36 -16.84 -11.74
C PHE A 117 0.94 -15.58 -11.09
N GLY A 118 0.12 -14.79 -10.39
CA GLY A 118 0.49 -13.45 -9.96
C GLY A 118 0.66 -12.48 -11.14
N CYS A 119 0.90 -11.21 -10.84
CA CYS A 119 1.18 -10.17 -11.82
C CYS A 119 2.69 -10.04 -12.08
N THR A 120 3.51 -10.09 -11.02
CA THR A 120 4.96 -9.84 -11.11
C THR A 120 5.70 -10.87 -11.96
N THR A 121 5.21 -12.11 -12.04
CA THR A 121 5.82 -13.17 -12.86
C THR A 121 5.94 -12.79 -14.34
N CYS A 122 4.99 -12.01 -14.86
CA CYS A 122 4.99 -11.57 -16.25
C CYS A 122 5.33 -10.09 -16.40
N HIS A 123 4.93 -9.26 -15.43
CA HIS A 123 5.03 -7.79 -15.53
C HIS A 123 6.18 -7.20 -14.74
N GLY A 124 6.89 -7.95 -13.89
CA GLY A 124 7.83 -7.39 -12.93
C GLY A 124 7.14 -6.55 -11.85
N GLY A 125 7.93 -5.76 -11.13
CA GLY A 125 7.50 -5.01 -9.95
C GLY A 125 7.82 -5.75 -8.64
N GLN A 126 7.57 -5.10 -7.51
CA GLN A 126 7.82 -5.64 -6.18
C GLN A 126 6.51 -6.09 -5.54
N GLY A 127 6.20 -7.39 -5.67
CA GLY A 127 4.89 -7.94 -5.30
C GLY A 127 4.52 -7.81 -3.81
N TYR A 128 5.49 -7.66 -2.91
CA TYR A 128 5.25 -7.42 -1.48
C TYR A 128 4.81 -6.00 -1.14
N ALA A 129 5.10 -5.03 -2.01
CA ALA A 129 4.87 -3.63 -1.71
C ALA A 129 3.42 -3.21 -1.96
N THR A 130 2.96 -2.22 -1.18
CA THR A 130 1.60 -1.69 -1.22
C THR A 130 1.55 -0.18 -1.47
N SER A 131 2.69 0.44 -1.77
CA SER A 131 2.80 1.81 -2.28
C SER A 131 3.12 1.78 -3.77
N LYS A 132 2.64 2.76 -4.53
CA LYS A 132 2.78 2.79 -5.99
C LYS A 132 4.24 2.70 -6.44
N LEU A 133 5.11 3.52 -5.83
CA LEU A 133 6.52 3.61 -6.22
C LEU A 133 7.25 2.27 -5.99
N ALA A 134 7.06 1.67 -4.82
CA ALA A 134 7.71 0.42 -4.47
C ALA A 134 7.10 -0.76 -5.23
N ALA A 135 5.77 -0.86 -5.33
CA ALA A 135 5.09 -1.94 -6.05
C ALA A 135 5.46 -1.99 -7.53
N HIS A 136 5.68 -0.84 -8.16
CA HIS A 136 6.18 -0.79 -9.54
C HIS A 136 7.70 -1.01 -9.65
N GLY A 137 8.39 -1.26 -8.54
CA GLY A 137 9.83 -1.54 -8.51
C GLY A 137 10.71 -0.33 -8.82
N PHE A 138 10.19 0.90 -8.71
CA PHE A 138 10.95 2.14 -8.94
C PHE A 138 11.66 2.60 -7.67
N VAL A 139 12.32 1.66 -6.99
CA VAL A 139 13.06 1.87 -5.73
C VAL A 139 14.48 1.36 -5.88
N GLN A 140 15.37 1.82 -4.98
CA GLN A 140 16.76 1.38 -5.00
C GLN A 140 16.87 -0.12 -4.74
N HIS A 141 17.79 -0.77 -5.45
CA HIS A 141 18.14 -2.18 -5.28
C HIS A 141 17.03 -3.18 -5.64
N TRP A 142 16.03 -2.75 -6.42
CA TRP A 142 15.08 -3.66 -7.06
C TRP A 142 15.44 -3.84 -8.53
N GLU A 143 15.72 -5.08 -8.96
CA GLU A 143 16.29 -5.36 -10.28
C GLU A 143 15.23 -5.61 -11.36
N GLU A 144 13.98 -5.83 -10.95
CA GLU A 144 12.87 -6.19 -11.82
C GLU A 144 11.73 -5.16 -11.72
N PRO A 145 11.90 -3.92 -12.20
CA PRO A 145 10.82 -2.93 -12.21
C PRO A 145 9.69 -3.36 -13.14
N LEU A 146 8.51 -2.76 -12.94
CA LEU A 146 7.35 -3.01 -13.77
C LEU A 146 7.66 -2.72 -15.25
N LEU A 147 7.34 -3.69 -16.12
CA LEU A 147 7.52 -3.60 -17.56
C LEU A 147 6.51 -2.63 -18.16
N GLY A 148 7.00 -1.53 -18.73
CA GLY A 148 6.19 -0.51 -19.43
C GLY A 148 5.71 0.63 -18.52
N ARG A 149 4.85 1.49 -19.07
CA ARG A 149 4.15 2.53 -18.30
C ARG A 149 2.74 2.04 -18.01
N ALA A 150 2.45 1.73 -16.75
CA ALA A 150 1.09 1.49 -16.26
C ALA A 150 0.30 2.80 -16.15
#